data_AF-A0A7S1PLB3-F1
#
_entry.id   AF-A0A7S1PLB3-F1
#
_cell.length_a   1.000
_cell.length_b   1.000
_cell.length_c   1.000
_cell.angle_alpha   90.00
_cell.angle_beta   90.00
_cell.angle_gamma   90.00
#
_symmetry.space_group_name_H-M   'P 1'
#
loop_
_entity.id
_entity.type
_entity.pdbx_description
1 polymer ?
#
loop_
_entity_poly.entity_id
_entity_poly.type
_entity_poly.pdbx_seq_one_letter_code
_entity_poly.pdbx_strand_id
1 'polypeptide(L)'
;SNVDAEYCFLAGHCDSPHNPTDGSSVEEMEKMCDAKYGAEHWRYKFGKNAPGSILTSIAQGVATGKVYVDLFHPGRVMVNQAFADTMAELACGMGNYHCDVAYCKQTFCTHPYWSSLHSHLGVEAARNNERKAQKAAKAGGTTRL
;
A
#
# COMPACT_ATOMS: atom_id res chain seq x y z
N SER A 1 7.65 -13.88 3.68
CA SER A 1 8.87 -13.43 4.39
C SER A 1 8.50 -12.38 5.43
N ASN A 2 9.43 -11.90 6.27
CA ASN A 2 9.15 -10.80 7.20
C ASN A 2 8.80 -9.49 6.46
N VAL A 3 9.51 -9.19 5.37
CA VAL A 3 9.22 -8.05 4.47
C VAL A 3 7.82 -8.14 3.88
N ASP A 4 7.41 -9.33 3.42
CA ASP A 4 6.06 -9.51 2.85
C ASP A 4 4.98 -9.28 3.91
N ALA A 5 5.21 -9.75 5.14
CA ALA A 5 4.29 -9.53 6.24
C ALA A 5 4.18 -8.04 6.56
N GLU A 6 5.30 -7.34 6.72
CA GLU A 6 5.31 -5.89 6.94
C GLU A 6 4.60 -5.14 5.82
N TYR A 7 4.87 -5.49 4.55
CA TYR A 7 4.14 -4.96 3.39
C TYR A 7 2.63 -5.16 3.53
N CYS A 8 2.18 -6.37 3.85
CA CYS A 8 0.75 -6.68 3.99
C CYS A 8 0.04 -5.84 5.07
N PHE A 9 0.67 -5.65 6.23
CA PHE A 9 0.10 -4.85 7.31
C PHE A 9 0.18 -3.34 7.01
N LEU A 10 1.34 -2.85 6.56
CA LEU A 10 1.54 -1.43 6.23
C LEU A 10 0.67 -0.98 5.06
N ALA A 11 0.58 -1.79 4.00
CA ALA A 11 -0.29 -1.51 2.87
C ALA A 11 -1.78 -1.65 3.24
N GLY A 12 -2.13 -2.06 4.47
CA GLY A 12 -3.50 -2.18 4.94
C GLY A 12 -4.29 -3.27 4.21
N HIS A 13 -3.61 -4.31 3.72
CA HIS A 13 -4.26 -5.42 3.01
C HIS A 13 -5.06 -6.32 3.97
N CYS A 14 -4.68 -6.34 5.26
CA CYS A 14 -5.39 -7.06 6.30
C CYS A 14 -6.72 -6.42 6.73
N ASP A 15 -6.79 -5.08 6.69
CA ASP A 15 -7.95 -4.31 7.17
C ASP A 15 -8.75 -3.67 6.02
N SER A 16 -8.42 -4.00 4.77
CA SER A 16 -9.08 -3.39 3.62
C SER A 16 -10.58 -3.72 3.64
N PRO A 17 -11.47 -2.70 3.65
CA PRO A 17 -12.93 -2.89 3.73
C PRO A 17 -13.48 -3.63 2.51
N HIS A 18 -12.70 -3.68 1.43
CA HIS A 18 -12.98 -4.45 0.23
C HIS A 18 -12.12 -5.71 0.24
N ASN A 19 -12.77 -6.85 0.45
CA ASN A 19 -12.16 -8.16 0.25
C ASN A 19 -12.30 -8.52 -1.22
N PRO A 20 -11.21 -8.61 -2.00
CA PRO A 20 -11.28 -9.29 -3.27
C PRO A 20 -11.71 -10.74 -3.00
N THR A 21 -12.66 -11.21 -3.78
CA THR A 21 -13.02 -12.63 -3.84
C THR A 21 -12.24 -13.28 -4.97
N ASP A 22 -12.20 -14.61 -5.01
CA ASP A 22 -11.56 -15.36 -6.11
C ASP A 22 -12.16 -15.04 -7.50
N GLY A 23 -13.32 -14.37 -7.54
CA GLY A 23 -13.97 -13.88 -8.76
C GLY A 23 -13.92 -12.37 -8.97
N SER A 24 -13.13 -11.63 -8.18
CA SER A 24 -13.12 -10.17 -8.30
C SER A 24 -12.61 -9.70 -9.66
N SER A 25 -13.39 -8.81 -10.30
CA SER A 25 -13.04 -8.32 -11.64
C SER A 25 -11.93 -7.28 -11.58
N VAL A 26 -11.31 -7.01 -12.74
CA VAL A 26 -10.35 -5.92 -12.89
C VAL A 26 -10.98 -4.57 -12.52
N GLU A 27 -12.25 -4.33 -12.86
CA GLU A 27 -12.93 -3.08 -12.48
C GLU A 27 -13.14 -2.96 -10.96
N GLU A 28 -13.42 -4.06 -10.26
CA GLU A 28 -13.52 -4.04 -8.81
C GLU A 28 -12.18 -3.70 -8.15
N MET A 29 -11.09 -4.25 -8.68
CA MET A 29 -9.75 -3.92 -8.23
C MET A 29 -9.40 -2.45 -8.49
N GLU A 30 -9.72 -1.92 -9.67
CA GLU A 30 -9.51 -0.50 -9.97
C GLU A 30 -10.28 0.38 -8.97
N LYS A 31 -11.51 0.02 -8.59
CA LYS A 31 -12.27 0.74 -7.55
C LYS A 31 -11.59 0.70 -6.19
N MET A 32 -10.95 -0.42 -5.81
CA MET A 32 -10.18 -0.49 -4.56
C MET A 32 -8.97 0.44 -4.61
N CYS A 33 -8.25 0.44 -5.72
CA CYS A 33 -7.12 1.34 -5.97
C CYS A 33 -7.54 2.82 -5.97
N ASP A 34 -8.67 3.14 -6.62
CA ASP A 34 -9.24 4.49 -6.67
C ASP A 34 -9.65 4.96 -5.28
N ALA A 35 -10.31 4.10 -4.50
CA ALA A 35 -10.73 4.43 -3.13
C ALA A 35 -9.52 4.68 -2.21
N LYS A 36 -8.42 3.97 -2.43
CA LYS A 36 -7.23 4.04 -1.56
C LYS A 36 -6.27 5.15 -1.93
N TYR A 37 -5.95 5.28 -3.21
CA TYR A 37 -4.90 6.17 -3.71
C TYR A 37 -5.44 7.36 -4.49
N GLY A 38 -6.72 7.33 -4.88
CA GLY A 38 -7.31 8.30 -5.80
C GLY A 38 -7.02 7.91 -7.25
N ALA A 39 -8.08 7.86 -8.06
CA ALA A 39 -8.02 7.39 -9.45
C ALA A 39 -6.93 8.07 -10.28
N GLU A 40 -6.82 9.40 -10.19
CA GLU A 40 -5.83 10.13 -10.97
C GLU A 40 -4.40 9.87 -10.50
N HIS A 41 -4.18 9.67 -9.20
CA HIS A 41 -2.84 9.58 -8.64
C HIS A 41 -2.12 8.29 -9.07
N TRP A 42 -2.71 7.12 -8.79
CA TRP A 42 -2.04 5.85 -9.08
C TRP A 42 -1.99 5.58 -10.59
N ARG A 43 -3.01 5.99 -11.35
CA ARG A 43 -3.05 5.84 -12.82
C ARG A 43 -2.04 6.76 -13.51
N TYR A 44 -1.84 7.98 -13.02
CA TYR A 44 -0.81 8.87 -13.53
C TYR A 44 0.59 8.38 -13.18
N LYS A 45 0.78 7.77 -12.01
CA LYS A 45 2.11 7.35 -11.55
C LYS A 45 2.55 6.00 -12.14
N PHE A 46 1.62 5.07 -12.30
CA PHE A 46 1.92 3.68 -12.70
C PHE A 46 1.00 3.11 -13.79
N GLY A 47 0.00 3.86 -14.26
CA GLY A 47 -0.89 3.43 -15.34
C GLY A 47 -0.27 3.63 -16.72
N LYS A 48 -1.06 3.32 -17.77
CA LYS A 48 -0.62 3.38 -19.18
C LYS A 48 -0.09 4.74 -19.64
N ASN A 49 -0.46 5.82 -18.95
CA ASN A 49 -0.12 7.21 -19.29
C ASN A 49 0.95 7.82 -18.38
N ALA A 50 1.69 6.99 -17.63
CA ALA A 50 2.69 7.52 -16.70
C ALA A 50 3.80 8.30 -17.44
N PRO A 51 4.20 9.49 -16.96
CA PRO A 51 5.27 10.27 -17.55
C PRO A 51 6.62 9.61 -17.25
N GLY A 52 7.02 8.68 -18.10
CA GLY A 52 8.25 7.91 -17.95
C GLY A 52 8.00 6.41 -17.99
N SER A 53 9.07 5.64 -18.00
CA SER A 53 8.95 4.18 -17.97
C SER A 53 8.48 3.70 -16.58
N ILE A 54 7.86 2.52 -16.51
CA ILE A 54 7.54 1.86 -15.23
C ILE A 54 8.77 1.76 -14.31
N LEU A 55 9.97 1.60 -14.89
CA LEU A 55 11.25 1.62 -14.18
C LEU A 55 11.52 2.95 -13.46
N THR A 56 11.12 4.08 -14.05
CA THR A 56 11.27 5.41 -13.45
C THR A 56 10.37 5.56 -12.23
N SER A 57 9.11 5.14 -12.34
CA SER A 57 8.16 5.18 -11.22
C SER A 57 8.56 4.21 -10.10
N ILE A 58 9.09 3.03 -10.45
CA ILE A 58 9.69 2.09 -9.49
C ILE A 58 10.90 2.73 -8.81
N ALA A 59 11.84 3.31 -9.56
CA ALA A 59 13.04 3.92 -9.00
C ALA A 59 12.70 5.08 -8.04
N GLN A 60 11.74 5.92 -8.39
CA GLN A 60 11.26 7.00 -7.52
C GLN A 60 10.54 6.46 -6.27
N GLY A 61 9.77 5.39 -6.44
CA GLY A 61 9.14 4.65 -5.36
C GLY A 61 10.13 4.03 -4.38
N VAL A 62 11.16 3.36 -4.89
CA VAL A 62 12.26 2.78 -4.09
C VAL A 62 13.11 3.87 -3.44
N ALA A 63 13.32 5.01 -4.10
CA ALA A 63 14.06 6.13 -3.53
C ALA A 63 13.31 6.85 -2.38
N THR A 64 11.97 6.78 -2.38
CA THR A 64 11.13 7.40 -1.34
C THR A 64 10.75 6.41 -0.22
N GLY A 65 10.62 5.13 -0.56
CA GLY A 65 10.56 4.03 0.39
C GLY A 65 11.89 3.87 1.12
N LYS A 66 11.84 3.39 2.36
CA LYS A 66 13.04 3.01 3.11
C LYS A 66 13.00 1.53 3.39
N VAL A 67 14.05 0.85 2.97
CA VAL A 67 14.37 -0.52 3.36
C VAL A 67 15.44 -0.42 4.43
N TYR A 68 15.17 -0.95 5.61
CA TYR A 68 16.13 -0.98 6.72
C TYR A 68 16.66 -2.38 6.90
N VAL A 69 17.92 -2.47 7.30
CA VAL A 69 18.49 -3.71 7.83
C VAL A 69 18.58 -3.57 9.34
N ASP A 70 18.05 -4.56 10.06
CA ASP A 70 18.21 -4.60 11.51
C ASP A 70 19.66 -5.03 11.82
N LEU A 71 20.47 -4.07 12.30
CA LEU A 71 21.86 -4.31 12.66
C LEU A 71 22.02 -5.25 13.86
N PHE A 72 20.98 -5.41 14.69
CA PHE A 72 20.97 -6.31 15.85
C PHE A 72 20.41 -7.69 15.52
N HIS A 73 19.69 -7.83 14.39
CA HIS A 73 19.19 -9.11 13.88
C HIS A 73 19.58 -9.30 12.41
N PRO A 74 20.83 -9.74 12.13
CA PRO A 74 21.32 -9.95 10.78
C PRO A 74 20.37 -10.83 9.96
N GLY A 75 19.88 -10.31 8.82
CA GLY A 75 18.92 -10.98 7.96
C GLY A 75 17.46 -10.54 8.13
N ARG A 76 17.15 -9.66 9.10
CA ARG A 76 15.86 -8.97 9.14
C ARG A 76 15.94 -7.69 8.31
N VAL A 77 15.18 -7.70 7.22
CA VAL A 77 14.94 -6.54 6.38
C VAL A 77 13.56 -5.99 6.74
N MET A 78 13.48 -4.71 7.03
CA MET A 78 12.23 -4.02 7.37
C MET A 78 11.88 -2.98 6.32
N VAL A 79 10.59 -2.69 6.14
CA VAL A 79 10.06 -1.70 5.22
C VAL A 79 9.19 -0.68 5.96
N ASN A 80 9.09 0.53 5.42
CA ASN A 80 8.21 1.56 5.98
C ASN A 80 6.91 1.72 5.17
N GLN A 81 6.00 2.54 5.72
CA GLN A 81 4.75 2.90 5.06
C GLN A 81 4.93 3.40 3.62
N ALA A 82 5.92 4.25 3.37
CA ALA A 82 6.14 4.82 2.02
C ALA A 82 6.52 3.74 0.99
N PHE A 83 7.32 2.76 1.40
CA PHE A 83 7.64 1.60 0.58
C PHE A 83 6.38 0.78 0.31
N ALA A 84 5.60 0.47 1.35
CA ALA A 84 4.39 -0.33 1.21
C ALA A 84 3.33 0.35 0.34
N ASP A 85 3.09 1.66 0.52
CA ASP A 85 2.19 2.46 -0.30
C ASP A 85 2.62 2.42 -1.77
N THR A 86 3.91 2.61 -2.03
CA THR A 86 4.48 2.58 -3.38
C THR A 86 4.28 1.22 -4.05
N MET A 87 4.60 0.13 -3.36
CA MET A 87 4.50 -1.22 -3.92
C MET A 87 3.04 -1.57 -4.21
N ALA A 88 2.13 -1.15 -3.35
CA ALA A 88 0.70 -1.35 -3.53
C ALA A 88 0.12 -0.46 -4.65
N GLU A 89 0.55 0.79 -4.80
CA GLU A 89 0.21 1.64 -5.97
C GLU A 89 0.74 1.05 -7.27
N LEU A 90 1.97 0.50 -7.26
CA LEU A 90 2.53 -0.20 -8.41
C LEU A 90 1.69 -1.43 -8.75
N ALA A 91 1.26 -2.19 -7.75
CA ALA A 91 0.39 -3.35 -7.95
C ALA A 91 -0.97 -2.97 -8.58
N CYS A 92 -1.48 -1.77 -8.26
CA CYS A 92 -2.63 -1.20 -8.98
C CYS A 92 -2.31 -0.97 -10.46
N GLY A 93 -1.17 -0.33 -10.76
CA GLY A 93 -0.72 -0.09 -12.15
C GLY A 93 -0.47 -1.37 -12.95
N MET A 94 0.04 -2.41 -12.30
CA MET A 94 0.31 -3.72 -12.91
C MET A 94 -0.93 -4.62 -13.00
N GLY A 95 -2.02 -4.24 -12.34
CA GLY A 95 -3.27 -4.99 -12.35
C GLY A 95 -3.28 -6.24 -11.47
N ASN A 96 -2.41 -6.31 -10.46
CA ASN A 96 -2.30 -7.46 -9.53
C ASN A 96 -2.56 -7.09 -8.05
N TYR A 97 -3.06 -5.89 -7.76
CA TYR A 97 -3.38 -5.46 -6.39
C TYR A 97 -4.30 -6.44 -5.63
N HIS A 98 -5.29 -7.02 -6.31
CA HIS A 98 -6.19 -8.00 -5.71
C HIS A 98 -5.46 -9.30 -5.28
N CYS A 99 -4.46 -9.74 -6.05
CA CYS A 99 -3.62 -10.88 -5.71
C CYS A 99 -2.85 -10.62 -4.41
N ASP A 100 -2.30 -9.41 -4.26
CA ASP A 100 -1.58 -9.03 -3.05
C ASP A 100 -2.50 -9.08 -1.83
N VAL A 101 -3.69 -8.50 -1.93
CA VAL A 101 -4.67 -8.51 -0.82
C VAL A 101 -5.08 -9.94 -0.46
N ALA A 102 -5.38 -10.78 -1.45
CA ALA A 102 -5.76 -12.17 -1.25
C ALA A 102 -4.62 -12.98 -0.60
N TYR A 103 -3.41 -12.87 -1.15
CA TYR A 103 -2.20 -13.50 -0.62
C TYR A 103 -1.92 -13.08 0.81
N CYS A 104 -2.00 -11.78 1.10
CA CYS A 104 -1.79 -11.24 2.44
C CYS A 104 -2.77 -11.81 3.45
N LYS A 105 -4.05 -11.88 3.07
CA LYS A 105 -5.10 -12.43 3.94
C LYS A 105 -4.91 -13.90 4.24
N GLN A 106 -4.63 -14.69 3.21
CA GLN A 106 -4.46 -16.14 3.34
C GLN A 106 -3.17 -16.50 4.10
N THR A 107 -2.11 -15.70 3.95
CA THR A 107 -0.77 -16.07 4.44
C THR A 107 -0.40 -15.41 5.77
N PHE A 108 -0.76 -14.14 5.97
CA PHE A 108 -0.24 -13.34 7.09
C PHE A 108 -1.34 -12.84 8.04
N CYS A 109 -2.45 -12.30 7.51
CA CYS A 109 -3.44 -11.60 8.33
C CYS A 109 -4.20 -12.52 9.29
N THR A 110 -4.39 -13.78 8.93
CA THR A 110 -5.04 -14.78 9.80
C THR A 110 -4.04 -15.59 10.62
N HIS A 111 -2.75 -15.46 10.33
CA HIS A 111 -1.70 -16.25 10.96
C HIS A 111 -1.31 -15.60 12.31
N PRO A 112 -1.44 -16.29 13.46
CA PRO A 112 -1.25 -15.69 14.78
C PRO A 112 0.15 -15.10 14.98
N TYR A 113 1.19 -15.79 14.50
CA TYR A 113 2.58 -15.30 14.59
C TYR A 113 2.75 -13.92 13.93
N TRP A 114 2.37 -13.78 12.66
CA TRP A 114 2.54 -12.53 11.91
C TRP A 114 1.64 -11.42 12.43
N SER A 115 0.41 -11.75 12.80
CA SER A 115 -0.52 -10.79 13.42
C SER A 115 0.01 -10.26 14.74
N SER A 116 0.56 -11.12 15.60
CA SER A 116 1.16 -10.69 16.86
C SER A 116 2.37 -9.78 16.65
N LEU A 117 3.14 -10.02 15.58
CA LEU A 117 4.36 -9.28 15.30
C LEU A 117 4.08 -7.93 14.61
N HIS A 118 3.11 -7.86 13.69
CA HIS A 118 2.98 -6.73 12.75
C HIS A 118 1.63 -6.02 12.73
N SER A 119 0.61 -6.49 13.45
CA SER A 119 -0.72 -5.83 13.47
C SER A 119 -0.67 -4.34 13.85
N HIS A 120 0.27 -3.94 14.70
CA HIS A 120 0.49 -2.55 15.08
C HIS A 120 0.83 -1.64 13.89
N LEU A 121 1.48 -2.18 12.84
CA LEU A 121 1.82 -1.45 11.62
C LEU A 121 0.55 -1.08 10.83
N GLY A 122 -0.45 -1.96 10.77
CA GLY A 122 -1.73 -1.68 10.13
C GLY A 122 -2.52 -0.57 10.83
N VAL A 123 -2.53 -0.59 12.18
CA VAL A 123 -3.14 0.47 12.99
C VAL A 123 -2.45 1.82 12.77
N GLU A 124 -1.12 1.83 12.71
CA GLU A 124 -0.35 3.04 12.44
C GLU A 124 -0.61 3.59 11.03
N ALA A 125 -0.65 2.71 10.02
CA ALA A 125 -0.98 3.05 8.64
C ALA A 125 -2.34 3.74 8.53
N ALA A 126 -3.37 3.17 9.15
CA ALA A 126 -4.73 3.72 9.18
C ALA A 126 -4.76 5.13 9.79
N ARG A 127 -4.15 5.31 10.97
CA ARG A 127 -4.05 6.61 11.65
C ARG A 127 -3.31 7.65 10.81
N ASN A 128 -2.24 7.25 10.13
CA ASN A 128 -1.48 8.16 9.27
C ASN A 128 -2.30 8.61 8.06
N ASN A 129 -3.10 7.72 7.47
CA ASN A 129 -4.01 8.04 6.37
C ASN A 129 -5.13 9.00 6.82
N GLU A 130 -5.73 8.77 7.99
CA GLU A 130 -6.71 9.71 8.56
C GLU A 130 -6.12 11.10 8.77
N ARG A 131 -4.89 11.20 9.31
CA ARG A 131 -4.19 12.49 9.49
C ARG A 131 -3.92 13.19 8.16
N LYS A 132 -3.52 12.44 7.11
CA LYS A 132 -3.33 12.98 5.76
C LYS A 132 -4.64 13.51 5.20
N ALA A 133 -5.73 12.76 5.31
CA ALA A 133 -7.06 13.16 4.87
C ALA A 133 -7.56 14.44 5.58
N GLN A 134 -7.39 14.53 6.91
CA GLN A 134 -7.73 15.72 7.69
C GLN A 134 -6.92 16.96 7.26
N LYS A 135 -5.62 16.79 6.95
CA LYS A 135 -4.78 17.89 6.46
C LYS A 135 -5.21 18.34 5.07
N ALA A 136 -5.52 17.42 4.16
CA ALA A 136 -6.02 17.73 2.82
C ALA A 136 -7.35 18.49 2.87
N ALA A 137 -8.29 18.06 3.73
CA ALA A 137 -9.56 18.74 3.93
C ALA A 137 -9.38 20.18 4.47
N LYS A 138 -8.44 20.38 5.40
CA LYS A 138 -8.10 21.73 5.90
C LYS A 138 -7.43 22.61 4.84
N ALA A 139 -6.56 22.05 4.01
CA ALA A 139 -5.90 22.79 2.94
C ALA A 139 -6.87 23.21 1.82
N GLY A 140 -7.86 22.35 1.48
CA GLY A 140 -8.91 22.65 0.51
C GLY A 140 -10.00 23.60 1.02
N GLY A 141 -10.07 23.85 2.33
CA GLY A 141 -11.03 24.77 2.94
C GLY A 141 -10.66 26.26 2.86
N THR A 142 -9.45 26.60 2.41
CA THR A 142 -8.94 27.99 2.36
C THR A 142 -9.25 28.70 1.04
N THR A 143 -10.07 28.11 0.17
CA THR A 143 -10.58 28.78 -1.05
C THR A 143 -12.08 29.02 -0.91
N ARG A 144 -12.46 30.03 -0.13
CA ARG A 144 -13.71 30.77 -0.34
C ARG A 144 -13.33 32.19 -0.75
N LEU A 145 -13.79 32.56 -1.93
CA LEU A 145 -13.78 33.91 -2.50
C LEU A 145 -14.30 34.95 -1.50
#